data_AF-A0A8S3XBW3-F1
#
_entry.id   AF-A0A8S3XBW3-F1
#
_cell.length_a   1.000
_cell.length_b   1.000
_cell.length_c   1.000
_cell.angle_alpha   90.00
_cell.angle_beta   90.00
_cell.angle_gamma   90.00
#
_symmetry.space_group_name_H-M   'P 1'
#
loop_
_entity.id
_entity.type
_entity.pdbx_description
1 polymer ?
#
loop_
_entity_poly.entity_id
_entity_poly.type
_entity_poly.pdbx_seq_one_letter_code
_entity_poly.pdbx_strand_id
1 'polypeptide(L)'
;MTELAPTSTLTPSKRGRKKHINEKGWKRNIAKRLRISRKEYQTSKRRRTSSERHLKEPCKDTCKFKFGTNITESQQLQLNEDYWTLGSIQKTMEFYCKFCERCYAITSFY
;
A
#
# COMPACT_ATOMS: atom_id res chain seq x y z
N MET A 1 -51.09 14.10 52.61
CA MET A 1 -49.71 13.74 52.98
C MET A 1 -49.67 12.22 52.90
N THR A 2 -48.98 11.59 51.96
CA THR A 2 -47.53 11.62 51.77
C THR A 2 -47.20 11.23 50.32
N GLU A 3 -46.23 11.93 49.72
CA GLU A 3 -45.55 11.54 48.46
C GLU A 3 -44.90 10.16 48.59
N LEU A 4 -44.59 9.50 47.47
CA LEU A 4 -43.21 9.11 47.14
C LEU A 4 -43.14 8.48 45.73
N ALA A 5 -42.00 8.73 45.10
CA ALA A 5 -41.74 8.80 43.66
C ALA A 5 -41.39 7.44 43.00
N PRO A 6 -41.10 7.42 41.67
CA PRO A 6 -41.15 6.22 40.84
C PRO A 6 -39.85 5.40 40.87
N THR A 7 -39.95 4.08 40.89
CA THR A 7 -38.80 3.17 40.75
C THR A 7 -38.43 3.01 39.27
N SER A 8 -37.43 3.77 38.83
CA SER A 8 -36.81 3.59 37.52
C SER A 8 -36.06 2.24 37.47
N THR A 9 -36.65 1.25 36.82
CA THR A 9 -36.00 -0.04 36.51
C THR A 9 -35.03 0.13 35.34
N LEU A 10 -33.79 0.52 35.65
CA LEU A 10 -32.68 0.52 34.70
C LEU A 10 -32.25 -0.93 34.41
N THR A 11 -32.69 -1.51 33.31
CA THR A 11 -32.17 -2.79 32.83
C THR A 11 -30.71 -2.63 32.37
N PRO A 12 -29.79 -3.56 32.71
CA PRO A 12 -28.40 -3.45 32.30
C PRO A 12 -28.29 -3.56 30.77
N SER A 13 -27.80 -2.49 30.14
CA SER A 13 -27.47 -2.48 28.71
C SER A 13 -26.42 -3.57 28.41
N LYS A 14 -26.77 -4.53 27.56
CA LYS A 14 -25.87 -5.61 27.13
C LYS A 14 -24.61 -4.98 26.52
N ARG A 15 -23.45 -5.15 27.18
CA ARG A 15 -22.17 -4.69 26.63
C ARG A 15 -21.93 -5.39 25.29
N GLY A 16 -21.84 -4.61 24.22
CA GLY A 16 -21.56 -5.13 22.88
C GLY A 16 -20.23 -5.88 22.84
N ARG A 17 -20.17 -7.01 22.13
CA ARG A 17 -18.93 -7.75 21.91
C ARG A 17 -17.94 -6.87 21.14
N LYS A 18 -16.72 -6.72 21.66
CA LYS A 18 -15.64 -6.02 20.94
C LYS A 18 -15.39 -6.72 19.60
N LYS A 19 -15.40 -5.97 18.51
CA LYS A 19 -15.11 -6.51 17.17
C LYS A 19 -13.67 -7.04 17.13
N HIS A 20 -13.48 -8.18 16.47
CA HIS A 20 -12.14 -8.70 16.20
C HIS A 20 -11.39 -7.72 15.27
N ILE A 21 -10.12 -7.45 15.56
CA ILE A 21 -9.28 -6.60 14.72
C ILE A 21 -8.96 -7.34 13.42
N ASN A 22 -9.23 -6.71 12.27
CA ASN A 22 -8.86 -7.24 10.96
C ASN A 22 -7.96 -6.24 10.22
N GLU A 23 -6.69 -6.22 10.57
CA GLU A 23 -5.72 -5.29 9.98
C GLU A 23 -5.57 -5.48 8.47
N LYS A 24 -5.62 -6.73 7.98
CA LYS A 24 -5.53 -7.05 6.55
C LYS A 24 -6.72 -6.49 5.76
N GLY A 25 -7.89 -6.43 6.39
CA GLY A 25 -9.13 -5.90 5.83
C GLY A 25 -9.26 -4.39 5.94
N TRP A 26 -8.35 -3.70 6.62
CA TRP A 26 -8.42 -2.24 6.71
C TRP A 26 -8.21 -1.62 5.33
N LYS A 27 -9.14 -0.76 4.91
CA LYS A 27 -9.12 -0.06 3.61
C LYS A 27 -7.77 0.57 3.31
N ARG A 28 -7.11 1.16 4.33
CA ARG A 28 -5.78 1.76 4.20
C ARG A 28 -4.70 0.73 3.89
N ASN A 29 -4.74 -0.44 4.52
CA ASN A 29 -3.76 -1.51 4.30
C ASN A 29 -3.98 -2.18 2.93
N ILE A 30 -5.24 -2.38 2.53
CA ILE A 30 -5.59 -2.85 1.18
C ILE A 30 -5.05 -1.86 0.13
N ALA A 31 -5.35 -0.57 0.27
CA ALA A 31 -4.87 0.46 -0.65
C ALA A 31 -3.33 0.56 -0.71
N LYS A 32 -2.65 0.44 0.44
CA LYS A 32 -1.17 0.39 0.48
C LYS A 32 -0.63 -0.79 -0.33
N ARG A 33 -1.17 -2.00 -0.12
CA ARG A 33 -0.75 -3.21 -0.84
C ARG A 33 -0.98 -3.09 -2.34
N LEU A 34 -2.17 -2.64 -2.75
CA LEU A 34 -2.49 -2.43 -4.18
C LEU A 34 -1.58 -1.38 -4.82
N ARG A 35 -1.33 -0.27 -4.11
CA ARG A 35 -0.41 0.78 -4.56
C ARG A 35 1.02 0.24 -4.76
N ILE A 36 1.49 -0.61 -3.84
CA ILE A 36 2.81 -1.26 -3.93
C ILE A 36 2.84 -2.19 -5.14
N SER A 37 1.78 -2.94 -5.44
CA SER A 37 1.74 -3.85 -6.60
C SER A 37 1.25 -3.21 -7.91
N ARG A 38 1.28 -1.87 -8.02
CA ARG A 38 0.76 -1.07 -9.16
C ARG A 38 -0.73 -1.22 -9.53
N LYS A 39 -1.48 -2.05 -8.83
CA LYS A 39 -2.90 -2.31 -9.12
C LYS A 39 -3.75 -1.08 -8.85
N GLU A 40 -4.89 -1.04 -9.53
CA GLU A 40 -5.92 -0.05 -9.28
C GLU A 40 -6.35 -0.05 -7.80
N TYR A 41 -6.52 1.13 -7.21
CA TYR A 41 -6.96 1.24 -5.81
C TYR A 41 -7.78 2.48 -5.54
N GLN A 42 -8.66 2.39 -4.55
CA GLN A 42 -9.45 3.53 -4.09
C GLN A 42 -8.73 4.30 -2.98
N THR A 43 -8.68 5.62 -3.15
CA THR A 43 -8.16 6.53 -2.13
C THR A 43 -9.20 6.77 -1.03
N SER A 44 -8.78 6.70 0.24
CA SER A 44 -9.68 6.85 1.38
C SER A 44 -10.29 8.24 1.52
N LYS A 45 -9.59 9.30 1.07
CA LYS A 45 -10.00 10.69 1.28
C LYS A 45 -11.01 11.24 0.27
N ARG A 46 -11.08 10.69 -0.96
CA ARG A 46 -11.90 11.28 -2.03
C ARG A 46 -12.69 10.27 -2.86
N ARG A 47 -12.68 8.98 -2.49
CA ARG A 47 -13.21 7.87 -3.30
C ARG A 47 -12.76 7.92 -4.77
N ARG A 48 -11.59 8.52 -5.02
CA ARG A 48 -10.99 8.54 -6.35
C ARG A 48 -10.29 7.23 -6.55
N THR A 49 -10.55 6.62 -7.69
CA THR A 49 -9.85 5.43 -8.12
C THR A 49 -8.56 5.85 -8.81
N SER A 50 -7.43 5.37 -8.29
CA SER A 50 -6.14 5.50 -8.95
C SER A 50 -6.02 4.34 -9.91
N SER A 51 -5.87 4.62 -11.20
CA SER A 51 -5.68 3.60 -12.23
C SER A 51 -4.46 2.73 -11.96
N GLU A 52 -4.48 1.54 -12.57
CA GLU A 52 -3.30 0.69 -12.64
C GLU A 52 -2.15 1.43 -13.33
N ARG A 53 -0.93 1.20 -12.83
CA ARG A 53 0.28 1.82 -13.39
C ARG A 53 0.91 0.87 -14.40
N HIS A 54 1.06 1.33 -15.64
CA HIS A 54 1.78 0.60 -16.67
C HIS A 54 3.19 1.17 -16.87
N LEU A 55 4.03 0.42 -17.56
CA LEU A 55 5.28 0.96 -18.11
C LEU A 55 4.95 2.12 -19.05
N LYS A 56 5.80 3.14 -18.99
CA LYS A 56 5.75 4.20 -19.98
C LYS A 56 6.40 3.71 -21.26
N GLU A 57 6.09 4.41 -22.34
CA GLU A 57 6.81 4.28 -23.60
C GLU A 57 8.33 4.34 -23.39
N PRO A 58 9.10 3.65 -24.26
CA PRO A 58 10.55 3.64 -24.19
C PRO A 58 11.14 5.06 -24.18
N CYS A 59 12.32 5.18 -23.55
CA CYS A 59 12.97 6.49 -23.40
C CYS A 59 13.33 7.06 -24.79
N LYS A 60 13.01 8.34 -25.02
CA LYS A 60 13.44 9.07 -26.22
C LYS A 60 14.97 9.23 -26.26
N ASP A 61 15.54 9.56 -27.42
CA ASP A 61 16.99 9.71 -27.61
C ASP A 61 17.65 10.75 -26.69
N THR A 62 16.86 11.64 -26.10
CA THR A 62 17.31 12.62 -25.09
C THR A 62 17.45 12.03 -23.68
N CYS A 63 17.39 10.71 -23.51
CA CYS A 63 17.46 10.05 -22.22
C CYS A 63 18.86 10.19 -21.60
N LYS A 64 18.97 10.86 -20.44
CA LYS A 64 20.23 10.99 -19.69
C LYS A 64 20.91 9.62 -19.43
N PHE A 65 20.11 8.59 -19.20
CA PHE A 65 20.57 7.24 -18.87
C PHE A 65 20.68 6.30 -20.07
N LYS A 66 20.33 6.78 -21.28
CA LYS A 66 20.31 5.99 -22.53
C LYS A 66 19.67 4.61 -22.36
N PHE A 67 18.54 4.56 -21.65
CA PHE A 67 17.90 3.30 -21.27
C PHE A 67 17.59 2.41 -22.49
N GLY A 68 17.14 3.01 -23.59
CA GLY A 68 16.81 2.30 -24.83
C GLY A 68 18.00 1.70 -25.59
N THR A 69 19.25 2.10 -25.29
CA THR A 69 20.44 1.49 -25.89
C THR A 69 21.08 0.45 -24.99
N ASN A 70 20.90 0.57 -23.67
CA ASN A 70 21.57 -0.26 -22.68
C ASN A 70 20.76 -1.49 -22.28
N ILE A 71 19.43 -1.41 -22.39
CA ILE A 71 18.50 -2.44 -21.93
C ILE A 71 17.44 -2.62 -23.03
N THR A 72 17.19 -3.85 -23.44
CA THR A 72 16.14 -4.14 -24.41
C THR A 72 14.75 -4.01 -23.76
N GLU A 73 13.73 -3.77 -24.57
CA GLU A 73 12.34 -3.66 -24.09
C GLU A 73 11.89 -4.91 -23.31
N SER A 74 12.29 -6.11 -23.76
CA SER A 74 12.01 -7.37 -23.07
C SER A 74 12.64 -7.43 -21.67
N GLN A 75 13.89 -7.02 -21.53
CA GLN A 75 14.57 -6.95 -20.24
C GLN A 75 13.94 -5.91 -19.33
N GLN A 76 13.51 -4.77 -19.88
CA GLN A 76 12.81 -3.74 -19.12
C GLN A 76 11.46 -4.24 -18.59
N LEU A 77 10.69 -4.95 -19.41
CA LEU A 77 9.43 -5.58 -19.02
C LEU A 77 9.66 -6.57 -17.88
N GLN A 78 10.62 -7.48 -18.05
CA GLN A 78 10.95 -8.48 -17.05
C GLN A 78 11.40 -7.86 -15.72
N LEU A 79 12.32 -6.88 -15.75
CA LEU A 79 12.73 -6.14 -14.55
C LEU A 79 11.56 -5.43 -13.87
N ASN A 80 10.61 -4.93 -14.65
CA ASN A 80 9.41 -4.29 -14.11
C ASN A 80 8.53 -5.32 -13.41
N GLU A 81 8.22 -6.43 -14.06
CA GLU A 81 7.39 -7.50 -13.51
C GLU A 81 8.02 -8.08 -12.24
N ASP A 82 9.32 -8.40 -12.28
CA ASP A 82 10.08 -8.92 -11.15
C ASP A 82 10.04 -7.97 -9.96
N TYR A 83 10.16 -6.66 -10.21
CA TYR A 83 10.13 -5.65 -9.17
C TYR A 83 8.72 -5.48 -8.55
N TRP A 84 7.67 -5.43 -9.37
CA TRP A 84 6.31 -5.15 -8.89
C TRP A 84 5.59 -6.38 -8.33
N THR A 85 5.98 -7.59 -8.73
CA THR A 85 5.48 -8.85 -8.15
C THR A 85 5.91 -9.06 -6.70
N LEU A 86 6.97 -8.38 -6.23
CA LEU A 86 7.44 -8.47 -4.85
C LEU A 86 6.35 -8.12 -3.82
N GLY A 87 5.48 -7.14 -4.13
CA GLY A 87 4.30 -6.79 -3.35
C GLY A 87 4.57 -6.37 -1.90
N SER A 88 5.84 -6.16 -1.53
CA SER A 88 6.32 -5.89 -0.17
C SER A 88 7.43 -4.86 -0.21
N ILE A 89 7.34 -3.86 0.69
CA ILE A 89 8.37 -2.81 0.82
C ILE A 89 9.72 -3.41 1.19
N GLN A 90 9.79 -4.40 2.10
CA GLN A 90 11.08 -5.01 2.46
C GLN A 90 11.75 -5.66 1.26
N LYS A 91 11.00 -6.46 0.50
CA LYS A 91 11.51 -7.11 -0.71
C LYS A 91 11.93 -6.11 -1.77
N THR A 92 11.18 -5.02 -1.91
CA THR A 92 11.54 -3.91 -2.79
C THR A 92 12.88 -3.27 -2.37
N MET A 93 13.11 -3.07 -1.07
CA MET A 93 14.38 -2.55 -0.57
C MET A 93 15.53 -3.54 -0.79
N GLU A 94 15.32 -4.83 -0.51
CA GLU A 94 16.29 -5.89 -0.78
C GLU A 94 16.68 -5.93 -2.27
N PHE A 95 15.69 -5.81 -3.16
CA PHE A 95 15.93 -5.70 -4.60
C PHE A 95 16.84 -4.51 -4.89
N TYR A 96 16.53 -3.32 -4.37
CA TYR A 96 17.40 -2.15 -4.56
C TYR A 96 18.81 -2.34 -3.98
N CYS A 97 18.95 -2.92 -2.79
CA CYS A 97 20.25 -3.19 -2.17
C CYS A 97 21.08 -4.18 -3.01
N LYS A 98 20.45 -5.17 -3.63
CA LYS A 98 21.13 -6.12 -4.53
C LYS A 98 21.71 -5.43 -5.77
N PHE A 99 21.03 -4.40 -6.29
CA PHE A 99 21.44 -3.70 -7.51
C PHE A 99 22.26 -2.42 -7.27
N CYS A 100 22.22 -1.86 -6.06
CA CYS A 100 23.05 -0.72 -5.66
C CYS A 100 24.07 -1.17 -4.61
N GLU A 101 25.34 -1.30 -5.00
CA GLU A 101 26.50 -1.62 -4.13
C GLU A 101 26.70 -0.64 -2.94
N ARG A 102 25.86 0.40 -2.78
CA ARG A 102 26.07 1.53 -1.86
C ARG A 102 24.90 1.81 -0.90
N CYS A 103 23.97 0.89 -0.72
CA CYS A 103 22.81 1.09 0.16
C CYS A 103 23.07 0.74 1.64
N TYR A 104 24.01 1.43 2.29
CA TYR A 104 24.17 1.43 3.75
C TYR A 104 23.85 2.83 4.32
N ALA A 105 22.60 3.28 4.28
CA ALA A 105 22.22 4.54 4.97
C ALA A 105 20.72 4.77 5.22
N ILE A 106 19.80 3.86 4.88
CA ILE A 106 18.36 4.11 5.01
C ILE A 106 17.71 3.01 5.85
N THR A 107 18.13 2.87 7.09
CA THR A 107 17.48 1.98 8.08
C THR A 107 16.93 2.72 9.30
N SER A 108 16.87 4.05 9.30
CA SER A 108 16.51 4.81 10.51
C SER A 108 15.20 5.59 10.44
N PHE A 109 14.26 5.30 9.51
CA PHE A 109 12.92 5.91 9.56
C PHE A 109 11.85 5.04 8.90
N TYR A 110 11.49 3.91 9.52
CA TYR A 110 10.16 3.32 9.41
C TYR A 110 9.82 2.53 10.66
#